data_AF-A0A1Q7DHN4-F1
#
_entry.id   AF-A0A1Q7DHN4-F1
#
_cell.length_a   1.000
_cell.length_b   1.000
_cell.length_c   1.000
_cell.angle_alpha   90.00
_cell.angle_beta   90.00
_cell.angle_gamma   90.00
#
_symmetry.space_group_name_H-M   'P 1'
#
loop_
_entity.id
_entity.type
_entity.pdbx_description
1 polymer ?
#
loop_
_entity_poly.entity_id
_entity_poly.type
_entity_poly.pdbx_seq_one_letter_code
_entity_poly.pdbx_strand_id
1 'polypeptide(L)'
;MSDALAVLLVLGGAWSGWRGGRLLVRSLGCADDPSASLWLIRGIRGVVVAVAAGALASGLHFEQTWLLVFGGVFLAEELYETGVVALILRVGRE
;
A
#
# COMPACT_ATOMS: atom_id res chain seq x y z
N MET A 1 23.90 -5.04 -0.08
CA MET A 1 22.98 -3.88 -0.13
C MET A 1 21.54 -4.34 -0.39
N SER A 2 21.33 -5.32 -1.28
CA SER A 2 20.05 -5.99 -1.54
C SER A 2 19.38 -6.60 -0.30
N ASP A 3 20.14 -7.25 0.60
CA ASP A 3 19.56 -7.92 1.78
C ASP A 3 18.89 -6.93 2.75
N ALA A 4 19.52 -5.79 3.02
CA ALA A 4 18.95 -4.76 3.88
C ALA A 4 17.66 -4.17 3.29
N LEU A 5 17.62 -3.98 1.96
CA LEU A 5 16.42 -3.52 1.25
C LEU A 5 15.32 -4.56 1.31
N ALA A 6 15.63 -5.84 1.10
CA ALA A 6 14.66 -6.92 1.20
C ALA A 6 14.07 -7.01 2.62
N VAL A 7 14.88 -6.88 3.67
CA VAL A 7 14.40 -6.86 5.06
C VAL A 7 13.48 -5.65 5.29
N LEU A 8 13.85 -4.46 4.82
CA LEU A 8 13.00 -3.27 4.94
C LEU A 8 11.67 -3.42 4.20
N LEU A 9 11.69 -4.00 2.99
CA LEU A 9 10.48 -4.27 2.21
C LEU A 9 9.58 -5.27 2.91
N VAL A 10 10.13 -6.34 3.48
CA VAL A 10 9.36 -7.33 4.23
C VAL A 10 8.74 -6.72 5.48
N LEU A 11 9.53 -5.99 6.28
CA LEU A 11 9.04 -5.36 7.51
C LEU A 11 8.02 -4.26 7.22
N GLY A 12 8.30 -3.39 6.25
CA GLY A 12 7.38 -2.33 5.81
C GLY A 12 6.10 -2.90 5.20
N GLY A 13 6.22 -3.92 4.36
CA GLY A 13 5.12 -4.65 3.77
C GLY A 13 4.23 -5.31 4.82
N ALA A 14 4.82 -6.08 5.74
CA ALA A 14 4.09 -6.73 6.83
C ALA A 14 3.37 -5.72 7.73
N TRP A 15 4.05 -4.63 8.10
CA TRP A 15 3.45 -3.56 8.90
C TRP A 15 2.29 -2.88 8.16
N SER A 16 2.48 -2.52 6.89
CA SER A 16 1.45 -1.87 6.07
C SER A 16 0.23 -2.77 5.86
N GLY A 17 0.44 -4.06 5.58
CA GLY A 17 -0.61 -5.05 5.39
C GLY A 17 -1.37 -5.34 6.68
N TRP A 18 -0.67 -5.43 7.81
CA TRP A 18 -1.30 -5.60 9.12
C TRP A 18 -2.15 -4.40 9.51
N ARG A 19 -1.62 -3.18 9.33
CA ARG A 19 -2.38 -1.94 9.56
C ARG A 19 -3.57 -1.84 8.61
N GLY A 20 -3.36 -2.15 7.33
CA GLY A 20 -4.38 -2.12 6.28
C GLY A 20 -5.51 -3.10 6.55
N GLY A 21 -5.18 -4.37 6.81
CA GLY A 21 -6.14 -5.41 7.17
C GLY A 21 -6.97 -5.08 8.40
N ARG A 22 -6.34 -4.52 9.46
CA ARG A 22 -7.09 -4.04 10.64
C ARG A 22 -8.09 -2.94 10.30
N LEU A 23 -7.75 -2.02 9.42
CA LEU A 23 -8.67 -0.96 8.98
C LEU A 23 -9.79 -1.48 8.08
N LEU A 24 -9.49 -2.46 7.21
CA LEU A 24 -10.50 -3.15 6.40
C LEU A 24 -11.53 -3.86 7.28
N VAL A 25 -11.08 -4.70 8.21
CA VAL A 25 -11.96 -5.41 9.15
C VAL A 25 -12.79 -4.43 9.96
N ARG A 26 -12.18 -3.33 10.42
CA ARG A 26 -12.88 -2.27 11.15
C ARG A 26 -13.94 -1.57 10.29
N SER A 27 -13.67 -1.30 9.02
CA SER A 27 -14.64 -0.68 8.11
C SER A 27 -15.87 -1.57 7.88
N LEU A 28 -15.67 -2.89 7.80
CA LEU A 28 -16.77 -3.86 7.65
C LEU A 28 -17.62 -3.96 8.93
N GLY A 29 -16.99 -3.87 10.11
CA GLY A 29 -17.71 -3.91 11.39
C GLY A 29 -18.44 -2.62 11.77
N CYS A 30 -18.14 -1.50 11.11
CA CYS A 30 -18.71 -0.19 11.40
C CYS A 30 -19.25 0.49 10.13
N ALA A 31 -19.88 -0.26 9.22
CA ALA A 31 -20.28 0.22 7.90
C ALA A 31 -21.21 1.44 7.94
N ASP A 32 -21.98 1.62 9.01
CA ASP A 32 -22.90 2.75 9.20
C ASP A 32 -22.20 4.06 9.62
N ASP A 33 -20.91 4.02 9.96
CA ASP A 33 -20.13 5.20 10.34
C ASP A 33 -19.67 5.95 9.07
N PRO A 34 -19.89 7.28 8.96
CA PRO A 34 -19.36 8.09 7.85
C PRO A 34 -17.84 7.94 7.64
N SER A 35 -17.09 7.61 8.69
CA SER A 35 -15.64 7.38 8.63
C SER A 35 -15.24 5.98 8.13
N ALA A 36 -16.18 5.05 7.97
CA ALA A 36 -15.92 3.69 7.49
C ALA A 36 -15.31 3.68 6.08
N SER A 37 -15.79 4.55 5.19
CA SER A 37 -15.24 4.70 3.83
C SER A 37 -13.75 5.09 3.87
N LEU A 38 -13.36 5.96 4.80
CA LEU A 38 -11.98 6.39 4.97
C LEU A 38 -11.09 5.29 5.56
N TRP A 39 -11.62 4.42 6.42
CA TRP A 39 -10.90 3.25 6.91
C TRP A 39 -10.78 2.19 5.83
N LEU A 40 -11.81 2.00 5.00
CA LEU A 40 -11.79 1.07 3.87
C LEU A 40 -10.68 1.46 2.89
N ILE A 41 -10.66 2.72 2.42
CA ILE A 41 -9.65 3.20 1.47
C ILE A 41 -8.24 3.06 2.05
N ARG A 42 -8.02 3.48 3.30
CA ARG A 42 -6.71 3.33 3.96
C ARG A 42 -6.34 1.87 4.17
N GLY A 43 -7.34 1.02 4.36
CA GLY A 43 -7.20 -0.42 4.50
C GLY A 43 -6.69 -1.07 3.22
N ILE A 44 -7.38 -0.81 2.10
CA ILE A 44 -7.01 -1.27 0.75
C ILE A 44 -5.59 -0.79 0.44
N ARG A 45 -5.30 0.49 0.67
CA ARG A 45 -3.98 1.07 0.43
C ARG A 45 -2.86 0.37 1.20
N GLY A 46 -3.10 0.01 2.46
CA GLY A 46 -2.15 -0.76 3.26
C GLY A 46 -1.90 -2.15 2.68
N VAL A 47 -2.93 -2.81 2.14
CA VAL A 47 -2.81 -4.10 1.47
C VAL A 47 -2.05 -3.98 0.14
N VAL A 48 -2.36 -2.96 -0.67
CA VAL A 48 -1.67 -2.67 -1.93
C VAL A 48 -0.17 -2.49 -1.71
N VAL A 49 0.21 -1.68 -0.72
CA VAL A 49 1.63 -1.49 -0.35
C VAL A 49 2.27 -2.79 0.10
N ALA A 50 1.56 -3.62 0.87
CA ALA A 50 2.07 -4.93 1.28
C ALA A 50 2.32 -5.88 0.10
N VAL A 51 1.41 -5.90 -0.88
CA VAL A 51 1.55 -6.70 -2.11
C VAL A 51 2.73 -6.20 -2.94
N ALA A 52 2.85 -4.89 -3.15
CA ALA A 52 3.97 -4.29 -3.87
C ALA A 52 5.32 -4.61 -3.19
N ALA A 53 5.40 -4.42 -1.87
CA ALA A 53 6.60 -4.70 -1.11
C ALA A 53 6.97 -6.19 -1.12
N GLY A 54 5.96 -7.08 -1.06
CA GLY A 54 6.14 -8.51 -1.22
C GLY A 54 6.72 -8.87 -2.60
N ALA A 55 6.13 -8.33 -3.68
CA ALA A 55 6.64 -8.53 -5.03
C ALA A 55 8.08 -8.03 -5.19
N LEU A 56 8.40 -6.84 -4.66
CA LEU A 56 9.76 -6.29 -4.69
C LEU A 56 10.75 -7.17 -3.90
N ALA A 57 10.38 -7.60 -2.69
CA ALA A 57 11.23 -8.46 -1.87
C ALA A 57 11.47 -9.82 -2.53
N SER A 58 10.42 -10.44 -3.10
CA SER A 58 10.53 -11.68 -3.85
C SER A 58 11.36 -11.52 -5.13
N GLY A 59 11.18 -10.41 -5.87
CA GLY A 59 11.97 -10.11 -7.06
C GLY A 59 13.46 -9.94 -6.75
N LEU A 60 13.80 -9.32 -5.62
CA LEU A 60 15.19 -9.20 -5.16
C LEU A 60 15.76 -10.54 -4.70
N HIS A 61 14.96 -11.37 -4.00
CA HIS A 61 15.44 -12.63 -3.43
C HIS A 61 15.58 -13.75 -4.47
N PHE A 62 14.66 -13.82 -5.44
CA PHE A 62 14.65 -14.85 -6.49
C PHE A 62 15.26 -14.37 -7.82
N GLU A 63 15.85 -13.17 -7.83
CA GLU A 63 16.44 -12.53 -9.02
C GLU A 63 15.46 -12.41 -10.20
N GLN A 64 14.17 -12.18 -9.90
CA GLN A 64 13.11 -12.10 -10.90
C GLN A 64 12.79 -10.64 -11.25
N THR A 65 13.27 -10.19 -12.40
CA THR A 65 13.06 -8.81 -12.88
C THR A 65 11.59 -8.46 -13.07
N TRP A 66 10.76 -9.41 -13.53
CA TRP A 66 9.33 -9.15 -13.77
C TRP A 66 8.58 -8.79 -12.48
N LEU A 67 8.97 -9.39 -11.34
CA LEU A 67 8.41 -9.06 -10.02
C LEU A 67 8.82 -7.66 -9.56
N LEU A 68 10.06 -7.25 -9.88
CA LEU A 68 10.54 -5.90 -9.58
C LEU A 68 9.77 -4.85 -10.39
N VAL A 69 9.56 -5.11 -11.69
CA VAL A 69 8.77 -4.24 -12.56
C VAL A 69 7.32 -4.17 -12.07
N PHE A 70 6.70 -5.31 -11.79
CA PHE A 70 5.34 -5.37 -11.27
C PHE A 70 5.20 -4.58 -9.97
N GLY A 71 6.02 -4.88 -8.96
CA GLY A 71 5.95 -4.21 -7.66
C GLY A 71 6.24 -2.71 -7.75
N GLY A 72 7.17 -2.31 -8.62
CA GLY A 72 7.51 -0.91 -8.86
C GLY A 72 6.38 -0.14 -9.55
N VAL A 73 5.81 -0.68 -10.63
CA VAL A 73 4.69 -0.08 -11.36
C VAL A 73 3.44 0.00 -10.48
N PHE A 74 3.09 -1.10 -9.81
CA PHE A 74 1.92 -1.16 -8.94
C PHE A 74 2.00 -0.15 -7.79
N LEU A 75 3.18 0.02 -7.18
CA LEU A 75 3.40 1.04 -6.15
C LEU A 75 3.35 2.46 -6.72
N ALA A 76 3.90 2.68 -7.93
CA ALA A 76 3.90 3.97 -8.59
C ALA A 76 2.48 4.42 -8.97
N GLU A 77 1.64 3.52 -9.47
CA GLU A 77 0.23 3.79 -9.78
C GLU A 77 -0.55 4.19 -8.50
N GLU A 78 -0.40 3.42 -7.42
CA GLU A 78 -1.02 3.74 -6.13
C GLU A 78 -0.56 5.09 -5.54
N LEU A 79 0.72 5.43 -5.73
CA LEU A 79 1.27 6.74 -5.31
C LEU A 79 0.75 7.87 -6.20
N TYR A 80 0.64 7.64 -7.51
CA TYR A 80 0.09 8.59 -8.45
C TYR A 80 -1.37 8.91 -8.12
N GLU A 81 -2.23 7.90 -8.01
CA GLU A 81 -3.66 8.10 -7.73
C GLU A 81 -3.87 8.85 -6.41
N THR A 82 -3.22 8.41 -5.34
CA THR A 82 -3.40 9.08 -4.05
C THR A 82 -2.75 10.45 -4.01
N GLY A 83 -1.62 10.63 -4.69
CA GLY A 83 -0.96 11.92 -4.82
C GLY A 83 -1.85 12.93 -5.53
N VAL A 84 -2.46 12.52 -6.64
CA VAL A 84 -3.44 13.32 -7.40
C VAL A 84 -4.65 13.65 -6.54
N VAL A 85 -5.24 12.67 -5.84
CA VAL A 85 -6.39 12.91 -4.95
C VAL A 85 -6.03 13.89 -3.83
N ALA A 86 -4.87 13.72 -3.20
CA ALA A 86 -4.41 14.64 -2.14
C ALA A 86 -4.19 16.06 -2.67
N LEU A 87 -3.67 16.20 -3.89
CA LEU A 87 -3.48 17.49 -4.54
C LEU A 87 -4.81 18.16 -4.87
N ILE A 88 -5.77 17.43 -5.45
CA ILE A 88 -7.12 17.94 -5.74
C ILE A 88 -7.82 18.42 -4.46
N LEU A 89 -7.75 17.64 -3.39
CA LEU A 89 -8.34 18.00 -2.09
C LEU A 89 -7.67 19.22 -1.45
N ARG A 90 -6.36 19.42 -1.69
CA ARG A 90 -5.64 20.59 -1.21
C ARG A 90 -6.07 21.85 -1.96
N VAL A 91 -6.17 21.79 -3.30
CA VAL A 91 -6.58 22.92 -4.13
C VAL A 91 -8.04 23.32 -3.87
N GLY A 92 -8.94 22.35 -3.66
CA GLY A 92 -10.36 22.65 -3.36
C GLY A 92 -10.63 23.20 -1.95
N ARG A 93 -9.61 23.32 -1.09
CA ARG A 93 -9.69 23.92 0.25
C ARG A 93 -9.21 25.37 0.29
N GLU A 94 -8.57 25.85 -0.77
CA GLU A 94 -8.15 27.24 -0.98
C GLU A 94 -9.22 28.00 -1.78
#